data_AF-A0AAD7C5L7-F1
#
_entry.id   AF-A0AAD7C5L7-F1
#
_cell.length_a   1.000
_cell.length_b   1.000
_cell.length_c   1.000
_cell.angle_alpha   90.00
_cell.angle_beta   90.00
_cell.angle_gamma   90.00
#
_symmetry.space_group_name_H-M   'P 1'
#
loop_
_entity.id
_entity.type
_entity.pdbx_description
1 polymer ?
#
loop_
_entity_poly.entity_id
_entity_poly.type
_entity_poly.pdbx_seq_one_letter_code
_entity_poly.pdbx_strand_id
1 'polypeptide(L)'
;PAPELPTEILLNIFKQAIDSGPFEPGGTAMALALSQVCAAWRAVALDCPEFWRHIRLSSASSLSKLAEISSRSKGGHISVAMDHRQPSPTRTITHQWSLLNSLTGHRERIHTLSVIAPIRVLDLLSSVLFRARHDWPHLRCLNIAQGYPSRTETAELWNIGVTDWRHLLPSLDRLSIVGVTPTLYDYELRLKELHVKESDYFTLARHSPTESDYGVRFTSYFREIQKLSIVSSPLPAALQLWTPCGHNHYLPHSFASPLRGQPSRCPRTFLAMLRMPALEHLM
;
A
#
# COMPACT_ATOMS: atom_id res chain seq x y z
N PRO A 1 -13.61 21.32 34.94
CA PRO A 1 -12.77 20.24 34.37
C PRO A 1 -13.66 19.17 33.70
N ALA A 2 -13.42 18.89 32.42
CA ALA A 2 -14.07 17.74 31.79
C ALA A 2 -13.58 16.46 32.47
N PRO A 3 -14.45 15.47 32.76
CA PRO A 3 -14.01 14.19 33.30
C PRO A 3 -12.98 13.57 32.36
N GLU A 4 -11.83 13.17 32.91
CA GLU A 4 -10.79 12.51 32.13
C GLU A 4 -11.28 11.13 31.71
N LEU A 5 -11.31 10.86 30.41
CA LEU A 5 -11.60 9.54 29.87
C LEU A 5 -10.47 8.58 30.23
N PRO A 6 -10.77 7.38 30.77
CA PRO A 6 -9.77 6.35 30.99
C PRO A 6 -9.04 5.97 29.70
N THR A 7 -7.74 5.65 29.82
CA THR A 7 -6.86 5.29 28.69
C THR A 7 -7.42 4.12 27.88
N GLU A 8 -8.05 3.15 28.53
CA GLU A 8 -8.65 1.97 27.90
C GLU A 8 -9.78 2.36 26.95
N ILE A 9 -10.60 3.33 27.35
CA ILE A 9 -11.69 3.85 26.52
C ILE A 9 -11.13 4.60 25.32
N LEU A 10 -10.08 5.42 25.52
CA LEU A 10 -9.39 6.10 24.42
C LEU A 10 -8.78 5.12 23.42
N LEU A 11 -8.11 4.07 23.89
CA LEU A 11 -7.55 3.02 23.03
C LEU A 11 -8.64 2.31 22.23
N ASN A 12 -9.80 2.03 22.82
CA ASN A 12 -10.92 1.41 22.13
C ASN A 12 -11.50 2.35 21.05
N ILE A 13 -11.66 3.64 21.34
CA ILE A 13 -12.08 4.65 20.35
C ILE A 13 -11.08 4.69 19.19
N PHE A 14 -9.78 4.67 19.48
CA PHE A 14 -8.75 4.77 18.46
C PHE A 14 -8.71 3.53 17.56
N LYS A 15 -8.83 2.33 18.15
CA LYS A 15 -8.95 1.08 17.39
C LYS A 15 -10.15 1.11 16.45
N GLN A 16 -11.32 1.48 16.98
CA GLN A 16 -12.52 1.62 16.15
C GLN A 16 -12.33 2.64 15.03
N ALA A 17 -11.76 3.82 15.32
CA ALA A 17 -11.53 4.85 14.30
C ALA A 17 -10.55 4.40 13.20
N ILE A 18 -9.60 3.53 13.52
CA ILE A 18 -8.65 2.96 12.56
C ILE A 18 -9.33 1.86 11.73
N ASP A 19 -10.11 0.99 12.38
CA ASP A 19 -10.81 -0.13 11.73
C ASP A 19 -11.98 0.36 10.86
N SER A 20 -12.65 1.46 11.24
CA SER A 20 -13.83 2.00 10.57
C SER A 20 -13.51 3.09 9.53
N GLY A 21 -12.24 3.46 9.36
CA GLY A 21 -11.86 4.57 8.50
C GLY A 21 -12.19 4.31 7.02
N PRO A 22 -12.78 5.29 6.29
CA PRO A 22 -13.01 5.16 4.84
C PRO A 22 -11.71 5.20 4.01
N PHE A 23 -10.59 5.51 4.66
CA PHE A 23 -9.28 5.55 4.06
C PHE A 23 -8.62 4.19 4.24
N GLU A 24 -8.12 3.63 3.13
CA GLU A 24 -7.11 2.54 3.07
C GLU A 24 -6.29 2.47 4.37
N PRO A 25 -6.11 1.29 5.00
CA PRO A 25 -5.63 1.08 6.38
C PRO A 25 -4.29 1.76 6.66
N GLY A 26 -4.34 3.06 6.86
CA GLY A 26 -3.23 3.98 6.98
C GLY A 26 -3.22 4.54 8.39
N GLY A 27 -3.03 3.63 9.36
CA GLY A 27 -3.10 3.91 10.79
C GLY A 27 -2.31 5.15 11.21
N THR A 28 -1.19 5.48 10.55
CA THR A 28 -0.38 6.65 10.89
C THR A 28 -1.08 8.00 10.67
N ALA A 29 -1.88 8.17 9.62
CA ALA A 29 -2.57 9.45 9.39
C ALA A 29 -3.64 9.68 10.46
N MET A 30 -4.41 8.63 10.80
CA MET A 30 -5.40 8.67 11.86
C MET A 30 -4.74 8.86 13.23
N ALA A 31 -3.66 8.14 13.54
CA ALA A 31 -2.90 8.29 14.77
C ALA A 31 -2.37 9.72 14.95
N LEU A 32 -1.84 10.31 13.88
CA LEU A 32 -1.41 11.71 13.88
C LEU A 32 -2.60 12.64 14.12
N ALA A 33 -3.74 12.43 13.47
CA ALA A 33 -4.94 13.24 13.70
C ALA A 33 -5.44 13.16 15.16
N LEU A 34 -5.55 11.95 15.71
CA LEU A 34 -5.94 11.70 17.10
C LEU A 34 -4.96 12.34 18.09
N SER A 35 -3.66 12.32 17.78
CA SER A 35 -2.62 12.95 18.60
C SER A 35 -2.68 14.48 18.65
N GLN A 36 -3.52 15.13 17.82
CA GLN A 36 -3.70 16.58 17.84
C GLN A 36 -4.90 17.05 18.67
N VAL A 37 -5.70 16.14 19.24
CA VAL A 37 -6.91 16.50 19.99
C VAL A 37 -6.58 17.17 21.32
N CYS A 38 -5.82 16.49 22.18
CA CYS A 38 -5.34 17.02 23.46
C CYS A 38 -4.07 16.29 23.92
N ALA A 39 -3.46 16.73 25.02
CA ALA A 39 -2.22 16.14 25.54
C ALA A 39 -2.40 14.66 25.95
N ALA A 40 -3.52 14.30 26.59
CA ALA A 40 -3.81 12.92 26.98
C ALA A 40 -3.94 12.00 25.75
N TRP A 41 -4.70 12.43 24.73
CA TRP A 41 -4.87 11.67 23.49
C TRP A 41 -3.54 11.50 22.75
N ARG A 42 -2.70 12.55 22.76
CA ARG A 42 -1.34 12.48 22.22
C ARG A 42 -0.51 11.42 22.92
N ALA A 43 -0.47 11.42 24.25
CA ALA A 43 0.28 10.42 25.01
C ALA A 43 -0.16 8.99 24.66
N VAL A 44 -1.47 8.74 24.68
CA VAL A 44 -2.04 7.42 24.34
C VAL A 44 -1.75 7.01 22.89
N ALA A 45 -1.91 7.92 21.92
CA ALA A 45 -1.64 7.63 20.51
C ALA A 45 -0.16 7.34 20.24
N LEU A 46 0.75 8.04 20.93
CA LEU A 46 2.18 7.85 20.79
C LEU A 46 2.67 6.53 21.42
N ASP A 47 2.03 6.09 22.51
CA ASP A 47 2.46 4.88 23.24
C ASP A 47 1.92 3.57 22.68
N CYS A 48 0.90 3.60 21.81
CA CYS A 48 0.25 2.43 21.24
C CYS A 48 0.92 1.98 19.93
N PRO A 49 1.71 0.90 19.90
CA PRO A 49 2.52 0.49 18.74
C PRO A 49 1.68 0.09 17.53
N GLU A 50 0.47 -0.41 17.74
CA GLU A 50 -0.47 -0.86 16.71
C GLU A 50 -0.76 0.23 15.69
N PHE A 51 -0.85 1.48 16.14
CA PHE A 51 -1.14 2.64 15.30
C PHE A 51 0.00 3.01 14.36
N TRP A 52 1.21 2.53 14.66
CA TRP A 52 2.44 2.78 13.93
C TRP A 52 2.83 1.61 13.02
N ARG A 53 1.99 0.57 12.90
CA ARG A 53 2.27 -0.60 12.04
C ARG A 53 2.03 -0.32 10.56
N HIS A 54 1.19 0.64 10.21
CA HIS A 54 0.85 0.95 8.82
C HIS A 54 1.52 2.25 8.37
N ILE A 55 2.43 2.15 7.39
CA ILE A 55 3.29 3.24 6.94
C ILE A 55 2.99 3.56 5.49
N ARG A 56 2.59 4.79 5.20
CA ARG A 56 2.45 5.27 3.83
C ARG A 56 3.61 6.18 3.45
N LEU A 57 4.38 5.77 2.45
CA LEU A 57 5.54 6.50 1.94
C LEU A 57 5.15 7.11 0.60
N SER A 58 4.97 8.43 0.59
CA SER A 58 4.57 9.17 -0.61
C SER A 58 5.59 10.21 -1.03
N SER A 59 6.68 10.42 -0.27
CA SER A 59 7.65 11.51 -0.50
C SER A 59 9.05 11.27 0.05
N ALA A 60 9.98 12.17 -0.29
CA ALA A 60 11.33 12.21 0.26
C ALA A 60 11.41 12.39 1.77
N SER A 61 10.55 13.26 2.30
CA SER A 61 10.37 13.42 3.73
C SER A 61 9.80 12.19 4.42
N SER A 62 9.56 11.09 3.69
CA SER A 62 9.07 9.83 4.26
C SER A 62 10.19 8.97 4.86
N LEU A 63 11.47 9.24 4.57
CA LEU A 63 12.59 8.48 5.14
C LEU A 63 12.74 8.69 6.65
N SER A 64 12.77 9.94 7.10
CA SER A 64 12.81 10.27 8.53
C SER A 64 11.57 9.75 9.26
N LYS A 65 10.40 9.85 8.60
CA LYS A 65 9.15 9.26 9.10
C LYS A 65 9.25 7.75 9.24
N LEU A 66 9.85 7.05 8.27
CA LEU A 66 10.00 5.60 8.34
C LEU A 66 10.78 5.18 9.59
N ALA A 67 11.90 5.86 9.88
CA ALA A 67 12.70 5.59 11.08
C ALA A 67 11.91 5.87 12.38
N GLU A 68 11.22 7.00 12.47
CA GLU A 68 10.39 7.37 13.63
C GLU A 68 9.21 6.39 13.84
N ILE A 69 8.49 6.05 12.77
CA ILE A 69 7.35 5.14 12.82
C ILE A 69 7.84 3.71 13.15
N SER A 70 9.01 3.33 12.61
CA SER A 70 9.64 2.04 12.90
C SER A 70 10.07 1.92 14.36
N SER A 71 10.58 2.99 14.98
CA SER A 71 10.91 2.96 16.42
C SER A 71 9.65 2.85 17.29
N ARG A 72 8.56 3.55 16.91
CA ARG A 72 7.30 3.53 17.66
C ARG A 72 6.51 2.23 17.57
N SER A 73 6.72 1.45 16.52
CA SER A 73 6.08 0.13 16.39
C SER A 73 6.70 -0.95 17.30
N LYS A 74 7.67 -0.59 18.17
CA LYS A 74 8.25 -1.43 19.24
C LYS A 74 8.65 -2.85 18.78
N GLY A 75 9.27 -2.95 17.60
CA GLY A 75 9.70 -4.23 17.03
C GLY A 75 8.60 -5.03 16.31
N GLY A 76 7.32 -4.64 16.43
CA GLY A 76 6.22 -5.31 15.73
C GLY A 76 6.35 -5.26 14.21
N HIS A 77 5.67 -6.17 13.53
CA HIS A 77 5.62 -6.20 12.07
C HIS A 77 4.94 -4.95 11.51
N ILE A 78 5.44 -4.47 10.38
CA ILE A 78 4.96 -3.28 9.70
C ILE A 78 4.43 -3.60 8.31
N SER A 79 3.44 -2.84 7.90
CA SER A 79 2.88 -2.81 6.55
C SER A 79 3.30 -1.49 5.90
N VAL A 80 4.00 -1.57 4.78
CA VAL A 80 4.49 -0.42 4.04
C VAL A 80 3.74 -0.28 2.72
N ALA A 81 3.15 0.89 2.50
CA ALA A 81 2.49 1.24 1.25
C ALA A 81 3.23 2.41 0.59
N MET A 82 3.66 2.23 -0.65
CA MET A 82 4.29 3.24 -1.48
C MET A 82 3.34 3.62 -2.61
N ASP A 83 3.04 4.91 -2.71
CA ASP A 83 2.18 5.44 -3.77
C ASP A 83 2.93 6.50 -4.56
N HIS A 84 3.39 6.12 -5.75
CA HIS A 84 4.13 6.91 -6.70
C HIS A 84 3.31 7.23 -7.96
N ARG A 85 1.98 7.18 -7.88
CA ARG A 85 1.10 7.51 -9.02
C ARG A 85 1.26 8.94 -9.53
N GLN A 86 1.66 9.87 -8.68
CA GLN A 86 1.87 11.25 -9.11
C GLN A 86 3.27 11.40 -9.71
N PRO A 87 3.39 11.77 -11.00
CA PRO A 87 4.66 12.15 -11.59
C PRO A 87 5.11 13.43 -10.87
N SER A 88 6.03 13.29 -9.93
CA SER A 88 6.68 14.43 -9.33
C SER A 88 7.81 14.81 -10.29
N PRO A 89 7.73 15.96 -10.99
CA PRO A 89 8.72 16.35 -12.01
C PRO A 89 10.13 16.50 -11.43
N THR A 90 10.25 16.59 -10.11
CA THR A 90 11.50 16.77 -9.38
C THR A 90 12.04 15.50 -8.74
N ARG A 91 11.30 14.38 -8.77
CA ARG A 91 11.80 13.14 -8.16
C ARG A 91 12.69 12.40 -9.13
N THR A 92 13.98 12.53 -8.89
CA THR A 92 14.98 11.71 -9.53
C THR A 92 14.79 10.24 -9.15
N ILE A 93 15.10 9.35 -10.08
CA ILE A 93 15.19 7.89 -9.88
C ILE A 93 16.04 7.59 -8.63
N THR A 94 17.11 8.35 -8.41
CA THR A 94 17.97 8.29 -7.22
C THR A 94 17.19 8.40 -5.91
N HIS A 95 16.19 9.27 -5.86
CA HIS A 95 15.39 9.44 -4.66
C HIS A 95 14.50 8.21 -4.38
N GLN A 96 13.87 7.67 -5.42
CA GLN A 96 13.05 6.46 -5.29
C GLN A 96 13.93 5.26 -4.91
N TRP A 97 15.14 5.17 -5.47
CA TRP A 97 16.13 4.18 -5.08
C TRP A 97 16.48 4.29 -3.59
N SER A 98 16.81 5.48 -3.08
CA SER A 98 17.12 5.66 -1.66
C SER A 98 15.96 5.27 -0.74
N LEU A 99 14.72 5.57 -1.14
CA LEU A 99 13.53 5.16 -0.42
C LEU A 99 13.37 3.63 -0.38
N LEU A 100 13.46 2.97 -1.54
CA LEU A 100 13.38 1.51 -1.62
C LEU A 100 14.53 0.84 -0.86
N ASN A 101 15.74 1.37 -1.00
CA ASN A 101 16.92 0.85 -0.31
C ASN A 101 16.79 1.00 1.20
N SER A 102 16.16 2.06 1.71
CA SER A 102 15.89 2.20 3.14
C SER A 102 14.98 1.11 3.71
N LEU A 103 14.07 0.54 2.90
CA LEU A 103 13.23 -0.57 3.33
C LEU A 103 14.04 -1.81 3.67
N THR A 104 15.19 -2.01 3.01
CA THR A 104 16.04 -3.18 3.27
C THR A 104 16.57 -3.21 4.70
N GLY A 105 16.70 -2.04 5.36
CA GLY A 105 17.06 -1.94 6.77
C GLY A 105 15.93 -2.36 7.72
N HIS A 106 14.71 -2.52 7.22
CA HIS A 106 13.53 -2.94 7.98
C HIS A 106 12.92 -4.26 7.48
N ARG A 107 13.59 -4.99 6.58
CA ARG A 107 13.08 -6.22 5.94
C ARG A 107 12.59 -7.29 6.93
N GLU A 108 13.28 -7.45 8.07
CA GLU A 108 12.93 -8.39 9.15
C GLU A 108 11.58 -8.07 9.82
N ARG A 109 11.01 -6.90 9.54
CA ARG A 109 9.76 -6.44 10.15
C ARG A 109 8.68 -6.21 9.11
N ILE A 110 9.03 -6.07 7.83
CA ILE A 110 8.05 -5.79 6.78
C ILE A 110 7.26 -7.07 6.49
N HIS A 111 5.98 -7.05 6.82
CA HIS A 111 5.06 -8.16 6.60
C HIS A 111 4.20 -7.97 5.35
N THR A 112 3.86 -6.72 5.05
CA THR A 112 3.10 -6.34 3.87
C THR A 112 3.86 -5.23 3.17
N LEU A 113 4.10 -5.42 1.87
CA LEU A 113 4.67 -4.39 1.00
C LEU A 113 3.71 -4.15 -0.15
N SER A 114 3.20 -2.93 -0.27
CA SER A 114 2.34 -2.49 -1.36
C SER A 114 3.04 -1.37 -2.11
N VAL A 115 3.27 -1.53 -3.40
CA VAL A 115 3.97 -0.54 -4.23
C VAL A 115 3.14 -0.26 -5.47
N ILE A 116 2.66 0.98 -5.59
CA ILE A 116 2.00 1.49 -6.78
C ILE A 116 2.96 2.49 -7.42
N ALA A 117 3.57 2.17 -8.55
CA ALA A 117 4.61 3.02 -9.13
C ALA A 117 4.75 2.85 -10.65
N PRO A 118 5.35 3.83 -11.36
CA PRO A 118 5.76 3.66 -12.76
C PRO A 118 6.70 2.47 -12.93
N ILE A 119 6.71 1.88 -14.13
CA ILE A 119 7.47 0.65 -14.46
C ILE A 119 8.94 0.72 -14.03
N ARG A 120 9.61 1.85 -14.31
CA ARG A 120 11.01 2.08 -13.94
C ARG A 120 11.26 1.95 -12.45
N VAL A 121 10.31 2.34 -11.61
CA VAL A 121 10.42 2.22 -10.15
C VAL A 121 10.19 0.78 -9.70
N LEU A 122 9.32 0.07 -10.41
CA LEU A 122 9.10 -1.35 -10.19
C LEU A 122 10.35 -2.17 -10.55
N ASP A 123 11.07 -1.79 -11.62
CA ASP A 123 12.40 -2.34 -11.93
C ASP A 123 13.38 -2.15 -10.77
N LEU A 124 13.41 -0.95 -10.16
CA LEU A 124 14.24 -0.70 -8.98
C LEU A 124 13.80 -1.57 -7.80
N LEU A 125 12.50 -1.72 -7.58
CA LEU A 125 11.96 -2.57 -6.52
C LEU A 125 12.45 -4.01 -6.69
N SER A 126 12.38 -4.54 -7.92
CA SER A 126 12.90 -5.88 -8.21
C SER A 126 14.38 -5.95 -7.85
N SER A 127 15.20 -4.99 -8.29
CA SER A 127 16.62 -4.92 -7.95
C SER A 127 16.88 -4.88 -6.44
N VAL A 128 16.03 -4.21 -5.66
CA VAL A 128 16.15 -4.13 -4.19
C VAL A 128 15.77 -5.46 -3.54
N LEU A 129 14.70 -6.11 -4.01
CA LEU A 129 14.29 -7.44 -3.56
C LEU A 129 15.39 -8.48 -3.87
N PHE A 130 16.01 -8.41 -5.05
CA PHE A 130 17.06 -9.35 -5.49
C PHE A 130 18.44 -9.11 -4.87
N ARG A 131 18.87 -7.85 -4.70
CA ARG A 131 20.21 -7.54 -4.14
C ARG A 131 20.32 -7.85 -2.67
N ALA A 132 19.21 -7.77 -1.95
CA ALA A 132 19.16 -8.26 -0.60
C ALA A 132 19.25 -9.80 -0.66
N ARG A 133 20.47 -10.34 -0.74
CA ARG A 133 20.77 -11.77 -0.51
C ARG A 133 20.30 -12.29 0.86
N HIS A 134 19.68 -11.42 1.64
CA HIS A 134 19.09 -11.67 2.94
C HIS A 134 17.59 -11.63 2.73
N ASP A 135 16.99 -12.78 2.95
CA ASP A 135 15.59 -13.06 2.77
C ASP A 135 14.71 -11.95 3.35
N TRP A 136 13.50 -11.82 2.83
CA TRP A 136 12.42 -11.09 3.49
C TRP A 136 11.60 -12.09 4.30
N PRO A 137 12.10 -12.59 5.45
CA PRO A 137 11.58 -13.80 6.08
C PRO A 137 10.14 -13.63 6.58
N HIS A 138 9.69 -12.40 6.78
CA HIS A 138 8.37 -12.10 7.31
C HIS A 138 7.40 -11.50 6.28
N LEU A 139 7.85 -11.23 5.04
CA LEU A 139 7.01 -10.68 3.99
C LEU A 139 6.00 -11.73 3.52
N ARG A 140 4.74 -11.55 3.91
CA ARG A 140 3.65 -12.45 3.53
C ARG A 140 2.78 -11.90 2.41
N CYS A 141 2.74 -10.58 2.25
CA CYS A 141 1.86 -9.94 1.29
C CYS A 141 2.66 -8.96 0.43
N LEU A 142 2.70 -9.20 -0.88
CA LEU A 142 3.33 -8.32 -1.84
C LEU A 142 2.30 -7.87 -2.87
N ASN A 143 1.99 -6.58 -2.86
CA ASN A 143 1.08 -5.96 -3.81
C ASN A 143 1.90 -5.03 -4.71
N ILE A 144 1.90 -5.31 -6.01
CA ILE A 144 2.59 -4.50 -7.00
C ILE A 144 1.55 -4.01 -8.00
N ALA A 145 1.50 -2.71 -8.22
CA ALA A 145 0.62 -2.11 -9.20
C ALA A 145 1.38 -1.12 -10.06
N GLN A 146 1.17 -1.18 -11.37
CA GLN A 146 1.63 -0.14 -12.26
C GLN A 146 0.86 1.16 -11.95
N GLY A 147 1.59 2.25 -11.74
CA GLY A 147 1.04 3.59 -11.71
C GLY A 147 0.52 4.01 -13.09
N TYR A 148 0.00 5.23 -13.22
CA TYR A 148 -0.45 5.74 -14.52
C TYR A 148 0.70 5.64 -15.54
N PRO A 149 0.53 4.92 -16.65
CA PRO A 149 1.54 4.90 -17.70
C PRO A 149 1.72 6.33 -18.19
N SER A 150 2.96 6.79 -18.25
CA SER A 150 3.22 8.04 -18.96
C SER A 150 2.84 7.81 -20.43
N ARG A 151 2.24 8.81 -21.11
CA ARG A 151 1.82 8.70 -22.53
C ARG A 151 2.96 8.26 -23.46
N THR A 152 4.21 8.40 -23.02
CA THR A 152 5.43 8.11 -23.75
C THR A 152 6.04 6.75 -23.42
N GLU A 153 5.64 6.12 -22.32
CA GLU A 153 6.07 4.75 -22.03
C GLU A 153 5.18 3.82 -22.85
N THR A 154 5.73 3.40 -24.00
CA THR A 154 5.22 2.25 -24.75
C THR A 154 5.02 1.10 -23.77
N ALA A 155 4.04 0.23 -24.04
CA ALA A 155 3.71 -0.94 -23.24
C ALA A 155 4.84 -1.99 -23.26
N GLU A 156 6.05 -1.59 -22.85
CA GLU A 156 7.10 -2.51 -22.50
C GLU A 156 6.55 -3.34 -21.35
N LEU A 157 6.34 -4.61 -21.66
CA LEU A 157 5.97 -5.63 -20.69
C LEU A 157 7.03 -5.59 -19.60
N TRP A 158 6.65 -5.14 -18.41
CA TRP A 158 7.55 -5.24 -17.26
C TRP A 158 7.83 -6.72 -17.00
N ASN A 159 9.00 -7.15 -17.44
CA ASN A 159 9.43 -8.52 -17.39
C ASN A 159 10.08 -8.73 -16.02
N ILE A 160 9.27 -8.82 -14.96
CA ILE A 160 9.81 -9.28 -13.68
C ILE A 160 10.29 -10.69 -13.91
N GLY A 161 11.61 -10.89 -14.02
CA GLY A 161 12.15 -12.23 -13.90
C GLY A 161 11.87 -12.70 -12.48
N VAL A 162 10.73 -13.36 -12.25
CA VAL A 162 10.35 -13.91 -10.93
C VAL A 162 11.16 -15.19 -10.63
N THR A 163 12.27 -15.40 -11.33
CA THR A 163 13.21 -16.47 -11.03
C THR A 163 13.78 -16.23 -9.62
N ASP A 164 13.74 -17.27 -8.79
CA ASP A 164 14.31 -17.32 -7.44
C ASP A 164 13.53 -16.59 -6.33
N TRP A 165 12.28 -16.19 -6.56
CA TRP A 165 11.48 -15.56 -5.51
C TRP A 165 11.26 -16.48 -4.30
N ARG A 166 11.26 -17.80 -4.50
CA ARG A 166 11.11 -18.75 -3.39
C ARG A 166 12.21 -18.59 -2.33
N HIS A 167 13.44 -18.34 -2.75
CA HIS A 167 14.55 -18.16 -1.82
C HIS A 167 14.50 -16.79 -1.15
N LEU A 168 14.11 -15.76 -1.91
CA LEU A 168 14.11 -14.38 -1.44
C LEU A 168 12.92 -14.05 -0.54
N LEU A 169 11.76 -14.64 -0.81
CA LEU A 169 10.49 -14.36 -0.16
C LEU A 169 9.87 -15.65 0.40
N PRO A 170 10.54 -16.34 1.34
CA PRO A 170 10.17 -17.70 1.76
C PRO A 170 8.80 -17.78 2.46
N SER A 171 8.30 -16.67 2.99
CA SER A 171 7.00 -16.58 3.69
C SER A 171 5.90 -15.96 2.84
N LEU A 172 6.13 -15.73 1.54
CA LEU A 172 5.15 -15.05 0.69
C LEU A 172 3.90 -15.91 0.50
N ASP A 173 2.80 -15.49 1.11
CA ASP A 173 1.51 -16.17 1.04
C ASP A 173 0.60 -15.55 -0.02
N ARG A 174 0.70 -14.23 -0.23
CA ARG A 174 -0.22 -13.46 -1.07
C ARG A 174 0.54 -12.55 -2.00
N LEU A 175 0.25 -12.67 -3.30
CA LEU A 175 0.82 -11.84 -4.35
C LEU A 175 -0.31 -11.20 -5.16
N SER A 176 -0.33 -9.88 -5.23
CA SER A 176 -1.22 -9.13 -6.12
C SER A 176 -0.40 -8.36 -7.14
N ILE A 177 -0.68 -8.56 -8.42
CA ILE A 177 -0.04 -7.87 -9.53
C ILE A 177 -1.13 -7.18 -10.35
N VAL A 178 -1.06 -5.86 -10.43
CA VAL A 178 -2.07 -5.03 -11.12
C VAL A 178 -1.43 -4.21 -12.22
N GLY A 179 -1.92 -4.35 -13.44
CA GLY A 179 -1.45 -3.61 -14.59
C GLY A 179 -0.04 -3.94 -15.06
N VAL A 180 0.45 -5.11 -14.68
CA VAL A 180 1.74 -5.64 -15.09
C VAL A 180 1.47 -7.03 -15.65
N THR A 181 2.20 -7.41 -16.70
CA THR A 181 2.20 -8.78 -17.21
C THR A 181 3.40 -9.51 -16.62
N PRO A 182 3.22 -10.24 -15.52
CA PRO A 182 4.33 -10.96 -14.92
C PRO A 182 4.76 -12.10 -15.84
N THR A 183 6.06 -12.33 -15.95
CA THR A 183 6.63 -13.53 -16.53
C THR A 183 7.10 -14.44 -15.41
N LEU A 184 6.16 -15.28 -14.96
CA LEU A 184 6.43 -16.24 -13.90
C LEU A 184 7.09 -17.47 -14.51
N TYR A 185 8.41 -17.57 -14.38
CA TYR A 185 9.18 -18.76 -14.77
C TYR A 185 9.48 -19.69 -13.59
N ASP A 186 9.15 -19.27 -12.36
CA ASP A 186 9.43 -20.01 -11.14
C ASP A 186 8.22 -20.85 -10.70
N TYR A 187 8.34 -22.17 -10.87
CA TYR A 187 7.28 -23.16 -10.65
C TYR A 187 7.08 -23.55 -9.18
N GLU A 188 7.84 -22.94 -8.27
CA GLU A 188 7.98 -23.44 -6.90
C GLU A 188 7.44 -22.50 -5.80
N LEU A 189 6.82 -21.38 -6.18
CA LEU A 189 6.23 -20.45 -5.23
C LEU A 189 4.98 -21.04 -4.54
N ARG A 190 5.04 -21.11 -3.20
CA ARG A 190 3.95 -21.57 -2.33
C ARG A 190 2.96 -20.47 -2.01
N LEU A 191 2.38 -19.85 -3.04
CA LEU A 191 1.38 -18.80 -2.87
C LEU A 191 0.03 -19.41 -2.49
N LYS A 192 -0.61 -18.88 -1.45
CA LYS A 192 -2.00 -19.21 -1.11
C LYS A 192 -2.97 -18.42 -1.98
N GLU A 193 -2.67 -17.15 -2.21
CA GLU A 193 -3.49 -16.25 -3.02
C GLU A 193 -2.66 -15.56 -4.10
N LEU A 194 -3.14 -15.63 -5.33
CA LEU A 194 -2.60 -14.89 -6.46
C LEU A 194 -3.71 -14.07 -7.10
N HIS A 195 -3.51 -12.76 -7.13
CA HIS A 195 -4.41 -11.81 -7.76
C HIS A 195 -3.69 -11.16 -8.93
N VAL A 196 -4.18 -11.39 -10.14
CA VAL A 196 -3.66 -10.76 -11.36
C VAL A 196 -4.79 -9.95 -11.98
N LYS A 197 -4.60 -8.64 -12.04
CA LYS A 197 -5.55 -7.75 -12.70
C LYS A 197 -4.86 -7.10 -13.88
N GLU A 198 -5.37 -7.37 -15.07
CA GLU A 198 -4.89 -6.71 -16.27
C GLU A 198 -5.25 -5.23 -16.24
N SER A 199 -4.34 -4.40 -16.74
CA SER A 199 -4.61 -2.99 -16.98
C SER A 199 -5.44 -2.88 -18.24
N ASP A 200 -6.45 -2.01 -18.27
CA ASP A 200 -7.31 -1.79 -19.45
C ASP A 200 -6.50 -1.36 -20.69
N TYR A 201 -5.28 -0.84 -20.48
CA TYR A 201 -4.35 -0.49 -21.55
C TYR A 201 -3.87 -1.71 -22.36
N PHE A 202 -3.92 -2.93 -21.79
CA PHE A 202 -3.53 -4.16 -22.49
C PHE A 202 -4.57 -4.62 -23.51
N THR A 203 -5.85 -4.38 -23.24
CA THR A 203 -6.94 -4.76 -24.15
C THR A 203 -6.82 -4.03 -25.49
N LEU A 204 -6.26 -2.81 -25.49
CA LEU A 204 -6.00 -2.04 -26.71
C LEU A 204 -4.83 -2.58 -27.54
N ALA A 205 -3.85 -3.24 -26.93
CA ALA A 205 -2.72 -3.86 -27.62
C ALA A 205 -3.05 -5.25 -28.19
N ARG A 206 -4.03 -5.96 -27.61
CA ARG A 206 -4.48 -7.32 -27.99
C ARG A 206 -5.17 -7.46 -29.35
N HIS A 207 -5.30 -6.40 -30.13
CA HIS A 207 -5.78 -6.51 -31.51
C HIS A 207 -4.75 -7.10 -32.49
N SER A 208 -3.63 -7.65 -32.00
CA SER A 208 -2.73 -8.53 -32.75
C SER A 208 -3.21 -9.99 -32.71
N PRO A 209 -3.49 -10.65 -33.87
CA PRO A 209 -4.14 -11.97 -33.92
C PRO A 209 -3.31 -13.16 -33.38
N THR A 210 -2.07 -12.99 -32.95
CA THR A 210 -1.15 -14.09 -32.59
C THR A 210 -0.97 -14.34 -31.09
N GLU A 211 -1.61 -13.56 -30.21
CA GLU A 211 -1.29 -13.54 -28.76
C GLU A 211 -2.34 -14.19 -27.83
N SER A 212 -3.35 -14.88 -28.35
CA SER A 212 -4.41 -15.50 -27.50
C SER A 212 -3.92 -16.65 -26.61
N ASP A 213 -2.66 -17.09 -26.73
CA ASP A 213 -2.11 -18.27 -26.05
C ASP A 213 -1.45 -17.97 -24.69
N TYR A 214 -1.24 -16.69 -24.34
CA TYR A 214 -0.53 -16.29 -23.12
C TYR A 214 -1.32 -16.51 -21.83
N GLY A 215 -2.65 -16.38 -21.85
CA GLY A 215 -3.48 -16.51 -20.64
C GLY A 215 -3.59 -17.95 -20.13
N VAL A 216 -3.56 -18.93 -21.03
CA VAL A 216 -3.81 -20.35 -20.69
C VAL A 216 -2.60 -20.99 -20.01
N ARG A 217 -1.37 -20.57 -20.33
CA ARG A 217 -0.15 -21.15 -19.74
C ARG A 217 0.05 -20.79 -18.27
N PHE A 218 -0.57 -19.73 -17.78
CA PHE A 218 -0.32 -19.23 -16.44
C PHE A 218 -0.77 -20.18 -15.32
N THR A 219 -1.80 -20.98 -15.56
CA THR A 219 -2.44 -21.83 -14.53
C THR A 219 -1.73 -23.16 -14.32
N SER A 220 -1.01 -23.68 -15.31
CA SER A 220 -0.32 -24.99 -15.20
C SER A 220 0.86 -24.99 -14.25
N TYR A 221 1.32 -23.81 -13.81
CA TYR A 221 2.58 -23.64 -13.11
C TYR A 221 2.46 -23.51 -11.59
N PHE A 222 1.25 -23.38 -11.06
CA PHE A 222 1.03 -23.22 -9.63
C PHE A 222 0.23 -24.38 -9.05
N ARG A 223 0.91 -25.31 -8.37
CA ARG A 223 0.27 -26.47 -7.74
C ARG A 223 -0.39 -26.17 -6.39
N GLU A 224 0.01 -25.09 -5.72
CA GLU A 224 -0.39 -24.79 -4.33
C GLU A 224 -1.32 -23.57 -4.18
N ILE A 225 -1.71 -22.90 -5.27
CA ILE A 225 -2.62 -21.74 -5.19
C ILE A 225 -4.02 -22.20 -4.77
N GLN A 226 -4.45 -21.72 -3.60
CA GLN A 226 -5.80 -21.97 -3.08
C GLN A 226 -6.83 -21.03 -3.71
N LYS A 227 -6.40 -19.80 -4.01
CA LYS A 227 -7.26 -18.76 -4.57
C LYS A 227 -6.56 -18.02 -5.70
N LEU A 228 -7.02 -18.27 -6.92
CA LEU A 228 -6.63 -17.52 -8.10
C LEU A 228 -7.77 -16.56 -8.47
N SER A 229 -7.47 -15.27 -8.54
CA SER A 229 -8.42 -14.26 -9.00
C SER A 229 -7.82 -13.51 -10.17
N ILE A 230 -8.35 -13.78 -11.36
CA ILE A 230 -8.02 -13.05 -12.58
C ILE A 230 -9.20 -12.13 -12.87
N VAL A 231 -8.98 -10.83 -12.72
CA VAL A 231 -10.03 -9.83 -12.98
C VAL A 231 -9.68 -9.09 -14.26
N SER A 232 -10.37 -9.43 -15.34
CA SER A 232 -10.43 -8.60 -16.54
C SER A 232 -11.47 -7.51 -16.30
N SER A 233 -11.01 -6.30 -15.98
CA SER A 233 -11.91 -5.15 -15.86
C SER A 233 -12.16 -4.55 -17.25
N PRO A 234 -13.39 -4.14 -17.57
CA PRO A 234 -13.67 -3.22 -18.67
C PRO A 234 -13.58 -1.73 -18.24
N LEU A 235 -13.17 -1.47 -16.99
CA LEU A 235 -13.19 -0.15 -16.35
C LEU A 235 -11.81 0.24 -15.77
N PRO A 236 -11.42 1.54 -15.84
CA PRO A 236 -10.09 2.04 -15.47
C PRO A 236 -9.56 1.49 -14.15
N ALA A 237 -8.47 0.71 -14.22
CA ALA A 237 -7.79 0.07 -13.10
C ALA A 237 -7.46 1.00 -11.91
N ALA A 238 -7.35 2.31 -12.16
CA ALA A 238 -7.05 3.32 -11.15
C ALA A 238 -8.10 3.47 -10.03
N LEU A 239 -9.32 2.95 -10.22
CA LEU A 239 -10.44 3.09 -9.28
C LEU A 239 -10.65 1.90 -8.32
N GLN A 240 -9.90 0.82 -8.47
CA GLN A 240 -10.02 -0.37 -7.62
C GLN A 240 -8.68 -0.69 -6.99
N LEU A 241 -8.46 -0.23 -5.76
CA LEU A 241 -7.38 -0.71 -4.92
C LEU A 241 -7.91 -1.76 -3.96
N TRP A 242 -7.13 -2.83 -3.83
CA TRP A 242 -7.40 -3.92 -2.92
C TRP A 242 -6.75 -3.59 -1.58
N THR A 243 -7.56 -3.50 -0.54
CA THR A 243 -7.02 -3.40 0.83
C THR A 243 -6.46 -4.76 1.24
N PRO A 244 -5.40 -4.83 2.07
CA PRO A 244 -4.80 -6.10 2.56
C PRO A 244 -5.78 -7.08 3.24
N CYS A 245 -7.01 -6.64 3.54
CA CYS A 245 -8.08 -7.36 4.23
C CYS A 245 -9.21 -7.84 3.30
N GLY A 246 -9.03 -7.84 1.97
CA GLY A 246 -9.97 -8.50 1.05
C GLY A 246 -11.28 -7.76 0.77
N HIS A 247 -11.36 -6.47 1.09
CA HIS A 247 -12.53 -5.65 0.80
C HIS A 247 -12.23 -4.68 -0.34
N ASN A 248 -13.07 -4.73 -1.39
CA ASN A 248 -13.08 -3.76 -2.48
C ASN A 248 -13.78 -2.49 -2.00
N HIS A 249 -13.04 -1.38 -1.88
CA HIS A 249 -13.63 -0.07 -1.61
C HIS A 249 -13.53 0.81 -2.86
N TYR A 250 -14.66 1.37 -3.28
CA TYR A 250 -14.74 2.39 -4.32
C TYR A 250 -14.41 3.75 -3.69
N LEU A 251 -13.44 4.46 -4.25
CA LEU A 251 -13.14 5.84 -3.83
C LEU A 251 -14.24 6.78 -4.36
N PRO A 252 -14.92 7.58 -3.52
CA PRO A 252 -15.81 8.63 -4.01
C PRO A 252 -15.00 9.79 -4.58
N HIS A 253 -15.28 10.16 -5.83
CA HIS A 253 -14.84 11.42 -6.42
C HIS A 253 -15.67 12.57 -5.83
N SER A 254 -15.04 13.45 -5.06
CA SER A 254 -15.40 14.88 -4.93
C SER A 254 -14.44 15.61 -3.99
N PHE A 255 -13.69 16.58 -4.51
CA PHE A 255 -13.65 17.97 -4.04
C PHE A 255 -12.78 18.77 -5.02
N ALA A 256 -13.44 19.54 -5.86
CA ALA A 256 -12.81 20.62 -6.62
C ALA A 256 -12.36 21.71 -5.64
N SER A 257 -11.09 22.13 -5.74
CA SER A 257 -10.53 23.22 -4.94
C SER A 257 -11.15 24.57 -5.32
N PRO A 258 -11.56 25.42 -4.37
CA PRO A 258 -11.73 26.84 -4.62
C PRO A 258 -10.39 27.57 -4.50
N LEU A 259 -10.17 28.52 -5.41
CA LEU A 259 -9.02 29.40 -5.45
C LEU A 259 -8.99 30.37 -4.25
N ARG A 260 -7.73 30.64 -3.82
CA ARG A 260 -7.19 31.64 -2.89
C ARG A 260 -8.10 32.75 -2.35
N GLY A 261 -8.03 32.92 -1.03
CA GLY A 261 -7.70 34.23 -0.44
C GLY A 261 -8.51 34.64 0.79
N GLN A 262 -8.18 34.14 1.99
CA GLN A 262 -8.37 34.86 3.27
C GLN A 262 -7.47 34.29 4.39
N PRO A 263 -7.05 35.12 5.37
CA PRO A 263 -6.05 34.75 6.37
C PRO A 263 -6.61 33.90 7.52
N SER A 264 -5.69 33.12 8.09
CA SER A 264 -5.84 32.06 9.09
C SER A 264 -6.53 32.48 10.41
N ARG A 265 -7.65 31.82 10.72
CA ARG A 265 -8.04 31.46 12.09
C ARG A 265 -8.07 29.93 12.20
N CYS A 266 -7.57 29.40 13.33
CA CYS A 266 -7.48 27.96 13.61
C CYS A 266 -8.81 27.22 13.39
N PRO A 267 -8.77 25.93 12.97
CA PRO A 267 -9.91 25.30 12.32
C PRO A 267 -10.91 24.71 13.32
N ARG A 268 -12.15 25.24 13.28
CA ARG A 268 -13.37 24.59 13.79
C ARG A 268 -13.76 23.31 13.00
N THR A 269 -13.02 22.96 11.97
CA THR A 269 -13.30 21.84 11.06
C THR A 269 -13.16 20.47 11.71
N PHE A 270 -12.45 20.35 12.83
CA PHE A 270 -12.25 19.07 13.52
C PHE A 270 -13.53 18.57 14.23
N LEU A 271 -14.35 19.49 14.77
CA LEU A 271 -15.63 19.14 15.41
C LEU A 271 -16.69 18.64 14.40
N ALA A 272 -16.57 19.01 13.13
CA ALA A 272 -17.47 18.50 12.08
C ALA A 272 -17.16 17.04 11.70
N MET A 273 -15.91 16.59 11.84
CA MET A 273 -15.51 15.20 11.57
C MET A 273 -15.80 14.24 12.73
N LEU A 274 -15.93 14.74 13.96
CA LEU A 274 -16.30 13.92 15.13
C LEU A 274 -17.81 13.69 15.27
N ARG A 275 -18.65 14.19 14.35
CA ARG A 275 -20.04 13.74 14.20
C ARG A 275 -20.08 12.39 13.47
N MET A 276 -19.52 11.36 14.12
CA MET A 276 -19.81 9.97 13.78
C MET A 276 -21.08 9.55 14.53
N PRO A 277 -22.02 8.82 13.91
CA PRO A 277 -23.22 8.30 14.59
C PRO A 277 -22.93 7.23 15.67
N ALA A 278 -21.66 6.87 15.89
CA ALA A 278 -21.26 5.80 16.82
C ALA A 278 -21.27 6.18 18.31
N LEU A 279 -21.48 7.46 18.67
CA LEU A 279 -21.47 7.92 20.08
C LEU A 279 -22.86 8.05 20.72
N GLU A 280 -23.95 7.87 19.97
CA GLU A 280 -25.33 7.96 20.50
C GLU A 280 -25.83 6.66 21.15
N HIS A 281 -25.00 5.61 21.23
CA HIS A 281 -25.34 4.33 21.88
C HIS A 281 -24.52 4.01 23.13
N LEU A 282 -23.69 4.94 23.60
CA LEU A 282 -22.83 4.75 24.78
C LEU A 282 -22.95 5.87 25.83
N MET A 283 -24.01 6.68 25.76
CA MET A 283 -24.46 7.58 26.83
C MET A 283 -25.91 7.28 27.17
#